data_AF-A0A2S3QFQ3-F1
#
_entry.id   AF-A0A2S3QFQ3-F1
#
_cell.length_a   1.000
_cell.length_b   1.000
_cell.length_c   1.000
_cell.angle_alpha   90.00
_cell.angle_beta   90.00
_cell.angle_gamma   90.00
#
_symmetry.space_group_name_H-M   'P 1'
#
loop_
_entity.id
_entity.type
_entity.pdbx_description
1 polymer ?
#
loop_
_entity_poly.entity_id
_entity_poly.type
_entity_poly.pdbx_seq_one_letter_code
_entity_poly.pdbx_strand_id
1 'polypeptide(L)'
;MGFIPRSFLKGAWSVARWGYLAGIGALVVVAFGVQMVRPVGAARVRTVIEPPTMASSLHMAWPSGAESYLAVSPVGKVGQAGPDQAIPIGSVTKMMTAYLLLKKYPLSVYSSGPSVTITAKDVQEYQQDIKTQQSVAMVTLGEKISERKLLEGLLVASGNNIAHIVARWVAGSTPAFTREMNQEAQAMGMTHTHFVGPSGLNPGNVSTPKDETLFAEQAMTIPVFREIVAMPQISWPGGNQPIENYNYLVGHDGITGVKTGSTLYAGGCFVFSAPRTVDGQPVTIYGAVLGQQGTQSIPQLQRSLDDGESLINQIAAQLRVDSIVHKGETVAQVDVPWGHSVSLVADKSLSAVVWPGLAVHESLHWSGGPDGVLDVNDGRQHWTIPVSLTAPVPKPSLIWRLKRGL
;
A
#
# COMPACT_ATOMS: atom_id res chain seq x y z
N MET A 1 12.39 -15.52 104.32
CA MET A 1 11.63 -14.47 103.60
C MET A 1 12.52 -13.25 103.46
N GLY A 2 13.21 -13.09 102.32
CA GLY A 2 14.10 -11.96 102.06
C GLY A 2 13.37 -10.83 101.34
N PHE A 3 13.40 -9.63 101.93
CA PHE A 3 12.85 -8.40 101.37
C PHE A 3 13.77 -7.87 100.26
N ILE A 4 13.32 -7.88 99.00
CA ILE A 4 14.01 -7.20 97.90
C ILE A 4 13.60 -5.71 97.93
N PRO A 5 14.55 -4.75 97.90
CA PRO A 5 14.22 -3.32 98.02
C PRO A 5 13.45 -2.78 96.80
N ARG A 6 12.38 -2.03 97.05
CA ARG A 6 11.53 -1.35 96.03
C ARG A 6 12.26 -0.30 95.16
N SER A 7 13.52 0.03 95.45
CA SER A 7 14.32 1.00 94.68
C SER A 7 14.91 0.44 93.38
N PHE A 8 15.08 -0.88 93.25
CA PHE A 8 15.60 -1.52 92.03
C PHE A 8 14.56 -1.63 90.91
N LEU A 9 13.26 -1.69 91.26
CA LEU A 9 12.17 -1.84 90.30
C LEU A 9 11.82 -0.55 89.54
N LYS A 10 12.13 0.64 90.10
CA LYS A 10 11.86 1.93 89.44
C LYS A 10 12.89 2.29 88.36
N GLY A 11 14.15 1.86 88.50
CA GLY A 11 15.20 2.06 87.49
C GLY A 11 15.08 1.11 86.29
N ALA A 12 14.73 -0.16 86.53
CA ALA A 12 14.53 -1.15 85.46
C ALA A 12 13.31 -0.82 84.57
N TRP A 13 12.24 -0.26 85.15
CA TRP A 13 11.06 0.19 84.41
C TRP A 13 11.31 1.44 83.55
N SER A 14 12.21 2.35 83.96
CA SER A 14 12.53 3.52 83.13
C SER A 14 13.40 3.13 81.93
N VAL A 15 14.43 2.29 82.11
CA VAL A 15 15.29 1.81 81.03
C VAL A 15 14.52 0.95 80.02
N ALA A 16 13.62 0.08 80.48
CA ALA A 16 12.75 -0.71 79.59
C ALA A 16 11.75 0.15 78.81
N ARG A 17 11.18 1.19 79.45
CA ARG A 17 10.28 2.16 78.79
C ARG A 17 11.01 3.03 77.77
N TRP A 18 12.21 3.50 78.08
CA TRP A 18 13.05 4.24 77.13
C TRP A 18 13.55 3.35 75.99
N GLY A 19 13.89 2.09 76.25
CA GLY A 19 14.23 1.10 75.22
C GLY A 19 13.05 0.76 74.30
N TYR A 20 11.84 0.63 74.85
CA TYR A 20 10.61 0.42 74.08
C TYR A 20 10.24 1.65 73.22
N LEU A 21 10.33 2.86 73.78
CA LEU A 21 10.12 4.11 73.04
C LEU A 21 11.20 4.34 71.96
N ALA A 22 12.46 3.99 72.24
CA ALA A 22 13.53 4.03 71.26
C ALA A 22 13.32 2.98 70.15
N GLY A 23 12.84 1.79 70.49
CA GLY A 23 12.47 0.74 69.53
C GLY A 23 11.32 1.16 68.62
N ILE A 24 10.26 1.77 69.17
CA ILE A 24 9.16 2.35 68.37
C ILE A 24 9.69 3.48 67.49
N GLY A 25 10.52 4.37 68.03
CA GLY A 25 11.14 5.47 67.27
C GLY A 25 11.96 4.96 66.09
N ALA A 26 12.79 3.93 66.30
CA ALA A 26 13.56 3.30 65.24
C ALA A 26 12.66 2.65 64.18
N LEU A 27 11.59 1.96 64.58
CA LEU A 27 10.61 1.38 63.65
C LEU A 27 9.87 2.45 62.84
N VAL A 28 9.52 3.59 63.45
CA VAL A 28 8.91 4.73 62.74
C VAL A 28 9.88 5.36 61.74
N VAL A 29 11.16 5.51 62.10
CA VAL A 29 12.20 6.03 61.18
C VAL A 29 12.43 5.06 60.02
N VAL A 30 12.49 3.75 60.30
CA VAL A 30 12.61 2.72 59.25
C VAL A 30 11.36 2.69 58.37
N ALA A 31 10.16 2.73 58.94
CA ALA A 31 8.92 2.78 58.17
C ALA A 31 8.81 4.05 57.31
N PHE A 32 9.23 5.21 57.85
CA PHE A 32 9.32 6.47 57.11
C PHE A 32 10.34 6.38 55.97
N GLY A 33 11.53 5.84 56.23
CA GLY A 33 12.57 5.63 55.23
C GLY A 33 12.11 4.70 54.11
N VAL A 34 11.53 3.56 54.45
CA VAL A 34 10.90 2.61 53.51
C VAL A 34 9.79 3.29 52.71
N GLN A 35 8.93 4.07 53.36
CA GLN A 35 7.85 4.80 52.71
C GLN A 35 8.37 5.88 51.73
N MET A 36 9.52 6.49 51.99
CA MET A 36 10.14 7.46 51.09
C MET A 36 10.80 6.81 49.85
N VAL A 37 11.46 5.66 50.02
CA VAL A 37 12.19 4.97 48.93
C VAL A 37 11.35 4.02 48.08
N ARG A 38 10.13 3.67 48.54
CA ARG A 38 9.19 2.85 47.77
C ARG A 38 8.99 3.42 46.36
N PRO A 39 8.99 2.59 45.30
CA PRO A 39 8.71 3.03 43.94
C PRO A 39 7.42 3.85 43.88
N VAL A 40 7.46 4.99 43.19
CA VAL A 40 6.24 5.72 42.86
C VAL A 40 5.61 5.00 41.68
N GLY A 41 4.29 4.88 41.64
CA GLY A 41 3.61 4.19 40.53
C GLY A 41 4.02 4.80 39.19
N ALA A 42 4.00 3.98 38.13
CA ALA A 42 4.33 4.46 36.79
C ALA A 42 3.33 5.53 36.32
N ALA A 43 3.83 6.50 35.55
CA ALA A 43 2.96 7.39 34.80
C ALA A 43 2.12 6.58 33.82
N ARG A 44 0.87 7.01 33.61
CA ARG A 44 -0.04 6.42 32.63
C ARG A 44 -0.18 7.38 31.46
N VAL A 45 -0.01 6.86 30.25
CA VAL A 45 -0.24 7.64 29.03
C VAL A 45 -1.62 7.29 28.51
N ARG A 46 -2.41 8.32 28.23
CA ARG A 46 -3.70 8.20 27.55
C ARG A 46 -3.63 9.02 26.27
N THR A 47 -3.72 8.36 25.13
CA THR A 47 -3.89 9.01 23.83
C THR A 47 -5.19 9.82 23.82
N VAL A 48 -5.11 11.07 23.37
CA VAL A 48 -6.27 11.97 23.25
C VAL A 48 -6.42 12.56 21.86
N ILE A 49 -5.49 12.26 20.94
CA ILE A 49 -5.71 12.55 19.53
C ILE A 49 -6.93 11.74 19.05
N GLU A 50 -7.89 12.44 18.49
CA GLU A 50 -8.97 11.82 17.74
C GLU A 50 -8.45 11.72 16.31
N PRO A 51 -8.37 10.51 15.71
CA PRO A 51 -7.99 10.42 14.31
C PRO A 51 -8.94 11.31 13.52
N PRO A 52 -8.46 12.05 12.49
CA PRO A 52 -9.30 12.96 11.74
C PRO A 52 -10.52 12.20 11.25
N THR A 53 -11.66 12.43 11.89
CA THR A 53 -12.91 11.80 11.51
C THR A 53 -13.35 12.54 10.27
N MET A 54 -12.96 11.98 9.12
CA MET A 54 -13.55 12.32 7.83
C MET A 54 -15.01 11.89 7.91
N ALA A 55 -15.86 12.74 8.50
CA ALA A 55 -17.25 12.42 8.84
C ALA A 55 -18.11 12.09 7.62
N SER A 56 -17.62 12.38 6.41
CA SER A 56 -18.21 11.94 5.15
C SER A 56 -17.65 10.59 4.72
N SER A 57 -18.56 9.66 4.40
CA SER A 57 -18.23 8.44 3.67
C SER A 57 -17.78 8.77 2.26
N LEU A 58 -16.78 8.04 1.75
CA LEU A 58 -16.46 8.07 0.32
C LEU A 58 -17.70 7.64 -0.49
N HIS A 59 -18.15 8.51 -1.39
CA HIS A 59 -19.21 8.16 -2.34
C HIS A 59 -18.60 7.85 -3.70
N MET A 60 -18.73 6.59 -4.12
CA MET A 60 -18.30 6.10 -5.43
C MET A 60 -19.45 5.33 -6.06
N ALA A 61 -19.79 5.67 -7.29
CA ALA A 61 -20.63 4.87 -8.18
C ALA A 61 -19.74 3.78 -8.80
N TRP A 62 -19.67 2.64 -8.11
CA TRP A 62 -18.92 1.48 -8.59
C TRP A 62 -19.62 0.82 -9.79
N PRO A 63 -18.86 0.31 -10.77
CA PRO A 63 -19.41 -0.43 -11.90
C PRO A 63 -20.27 -1.61 -11.46
N SER A 64 -21.43 -1.79 -12.10
CA SER A 64 -22.25 -2.99 -11.92
C SER A 64 -21.79 -4.10 -12.85
N GLY A 65 -21.79 -5.34 -12.35
CA GLY A 65 -21.48 -6.55 -13.13
C GLY A 65 -20.00 -6.80 -13.43
N ALA A 66 -19.11 -5.86 -13.09
CA ALA A 66 -17.66 -6.03 -13.16
C ALA A 66 -17.05 -6.10 -11.76
N GLU A 67 -15.86 -6.70 -11.67
CA GLU A 67 -15.03 -6.63 -10.48
C GLU A 67 -14.10 -5.44 -10.60
N SER A 68 -13.94 -4.66 -9.53
CA SER A 68 -13.09 -3.48 -9.57
C SER A 68 -12.34 -3.23 -8.28
N TYR A 69 -11.17 -2.61 -8.42
CA TYR A 69 -10.32 -2.17 -7.32
C TYR A 69 -9.70 -0.83 -7.68
N LEU A 70 -9.60 0.06 -6.68
CA LEU A 70 -9.05 1.40 -6.85
C LEU A 70 -8.10 1.73 -5.70
N ALA A 71 -6.96 2.31 -6.04
CA ALA A 71 -5.95 2.79 -5.11
C ALA A 71 -5.37 4.12 -5.56
N VAL A 72 -4.87 4.89 -4.60
CA VAL A 72 -4.10 6.11 -4.83
C VAL A 72 -2.71 5.87 -4.28
N SER A 73 -1.71 5.77 -5.13
CA SER A 73 -0.32 5.61 -4.74
C SER A 73 0.33 6.98 -4.53
N PRO A 74 1.11 7.18 -3.46
CA PRO A 74 1.53 6.17 -2.48
C PRO A 74 0.57 5.97 -1.28
N VAL A 75 -0.54 6.70 -1.21
CA VAL A 75 -1.46 6.77 -0.06
C VAL A 75 -2.07 5.42 0.33
N GLY A 76 -2.97 4.85 -0.47
CA GLY A 76 -3.78 3.73 0.03
C GLY A 76 -4.81 3.15 -0.92
N LYS A 77 -5.45 2.08 -0.45
CA LYS A 77 -6.64 1.51 -1.06
C LYS A 77 -7.81 2.48 -0.90
N VAL A 78 -8.48 2.79 -2.01
CA VAL A 78 -9.70 3.59 -2.02
C VAL A 78 -10.92 2.69 -1.79
N GLY A 79 -11.01 1.58 -2.51
CA GLY A 79 -12.12 0.64 -2.37
C GLY A 79 -12.09 -0.49 -3.39
N GLN A 80 -13.10 -1.36 -3.34
CA GLN A 80 -13.30 -2.45 -4.29
C GLN A 80 -14.80 -2.78 -4.43
N ALA A 81 -15.20 -3.34 -5.56
CA ALA A 81 -16.55 -3.84 -5.80
C ALA A 81 -16.51 -5.17 -6.59
N GLY A 82 -17.56 -5.98 -6.43
CA GLY A 82 -17.61 -7.34 -6.98
C GLY A 82 -17.20 -8.42 -5.97
N PRO A 83 -17.28 -9.71 -6.34
CA PRO A 83 -17.05 -10.84 -5.44
C PRO A 83 -15.58 -11.13 -5.12
N ASP A 84 -14.61 -10.40 -5.70
CA ASP A 84 -13.16 -10.59 -5.51
C ASP A 84 -12.71 -12.01 -5.92
N GLN A 85 -13.19 -12.46 -7.08
CA GLN A 85 -12.90 -13.77 -7.64
C GLN A 85 -11.87 -13.68 -8.76
N ALA A 86 -11.04 -14.73 -8.86
CA ALA A 86 -10.12 -14.86 -9.97
C ALA A 86 -10.90 -15.17 -11.26
N ILE A 87 -10.93 -14.21 -12.17
CA ILE A 87 -11.67 -14.30 -13.44
C ILE A 87 -10.72 -14.17 -14.64
N PRO A 88 -11.10 -14.64 -15.84
CA PRO A 88 -10.26 -14.51 -17.01
C PRO A 88 -9.96 -13.03 -17.33
N ILE A 89 -8.68 -12.71 -17.58
CA ILE A 89 -8.24 -11.30 -17.73
C ILE A 89 -7.89 -10.89 -19.16
N GLY A 90 -7.96 -11.82 -20.11
CA GLY A 90 -7.61 -11.55 -21.50
C GLY A 90 -6.21 -10.93 -21.64
N SER A 91 -6.06 -9.98 -22.56
CA SER A 91 -4.75 -9.39 -22.87
C SER A 91 -4.08 -8.60 -21.74
N VAL A 92 -4.73 -8.38 -20.59
CA VAL A 92 -4.09 -7.85 -19.39
C VAL A 92 -2.91 -8.74 -18.96
N THR A 93 -2.99 -10.06 -19.22
CA THR A 93 -1.88 -11.02 -19.04
C THR A 93 -0.55 -10.56 -19.67
N LYS A 94 -0.59 -9.80 -20.77
CA LYS A 94 0.63 -9.36 -21.48
C LYS A 94 1.47 -8.37 -20.67
N MET A 95 0.90 -7.76 -19.62
CA MET A 95 1.67 -6.95 -18.68
C MET A 95 2.76 -7.78 -17.98
N MET A 96 2.41 -8.96 -17.45
CA MET A 96 3.38 -9.91 -16.87
C MET A 96 4.39 -10.38 -17.91
N THR A 97 3.95 -10.64 -19.15
CA THR A 97 4.85 -11.05 -20.24
C THR A 97 5.90 -9.97 -20.55
N ALA A 98 5.48 -8.70 -20.65
CA ALA A 98 6.38 -7.58 -20.87
C ALA A 98 7.31 -7.33 -19.67
N TYR A 99 6.81 -7.48 -18.45
CA TYR A 99 7.61 -7.34 -17.25
C TYR A 99 8.71 -8.41 -17.15
N LEU A 100 8.41 -9.68 -17.42
CA LEU A 100 9.43 -10.73 -17.44
C LEU A 100 10.46 -10.53 -18.54
N LEU A 101 10.06 -9.99 -19.70
CA LEU A 101 11.00 -9.58 -20.73
C LEU A 101 11.99 -8.53 -20.18
N LEU A 102 11.49 -7.46 -19.58
CA LEU A 102 12.30 -6.39 -18.98
C LEU A 102 13.14 -6.85 -17.78
N LYS A 103 12.65 -7.85 -17.02
CA LYS A 103 13.39 -8.46 -15.93
C LYS A 103 14.58 -9.28 -16.44
N LYS A 104 14.41 -9.98 -17.57
CA LYS A 104 15.47 -10.77 -18.21
C LYS A 104 16.47 -9.88 -18.94
N TYR A 105 15.97 -8.89 -19.66
CA TYR A 105 16.74 -7.94 -20.46
C TYR A 105 16.34 -6.52 -20.05
N PRO A 106 17.04 -5.90 -19.07
CA PRO A 106 16.75 -4.53 -18.68
C PRO A 106 16.99 -3.55 -19.83
N LEU A 107 15.99 -2.72 -20.12
CA LEU A 107 16.01 -1.77 -21.23
C LEU A 107 15.85 -0.33 -20.74
N SER A 108 16.72 0.57 -21.21
CA SER A 108 16.55 2.01 -21.00
C SER A 108 15.59 2.61 -22.01
N VAL A 109 14.90 3.70 -21.64
CA VAL A 109 13.96 4.45 -22.50
C VAL A 109 14.52 4.84 -23.88
N TYR A 110 15.84 5.06 -24.01
CA TYR A 110 16.47 5.47 -25.27
C TYR A 110 17.12 4.33 -26.07
N SER A 111 16.98 3.07 -25.62
CA SER A 111 17.60 1.91 -26.27
C SER A 111 16.58 1.05 -27.00
N SER A 112 17.01 0.42 -28.09
CA SER A 112 16.21 -0.58 -28.81
C SER A 112 16.35 -2.00 -28.22
N GLY A 113 17.45 -2.27 -27.50
CA GLY A 113 17.78 -3.61 -26.98
C GLY A 113 18.19 -4.61 -28.08
N PRO A 114 18.53 -5.85 -27.70
CA PRO A 114 18.84 -6.93 -28.65
C PRO A 114 17.64 -7.28 -29.53
N SER A 115 17.91 -7.84 -30.72
CA SER A 115 16.86 -8.28 -31.64
C SER A 115 16.67 -9.79 -31.66
N VAL A 116 15.42 -10.21 -31.90
CA VAL A 116 15.04 -11.59 -32.21
C VAL A 116 14.87 -11.74 -33.71
N THR A 117 15.43 -12.81 -34.27
CA THR A 117 15.18 -13.21 -35.66
C THR A 117 13.90 -14.02 -35.74
N ILE A 118 12.95 -13.61 -36.57
CA ILE A 118 11.68 -14.30 -36.74
C ILE A 118 11.86 -15.59 -37.52
N THR A 119 11.27 -16.66 -36.99
CA THR A 119 11.37 -18.03 -37.49
C THR A 119 10.14 -18.44 -38.28
N ALA A 120 10.21 -19.57 -38.98
CA ALA A 120 9.06 -20.14 -39.69
C ALA A 120 7.89 -20.48 -38.74
N LYS A 121 8.21 -20.87 -37.50
CA LYS A 121 7.21 -21.14 -36.47
C LYS A 121 6.47 -19.86 -36.05
N ASP A 122 7.19 -18.74 -35.90
CA ASP A 122 6.60 -17.46 -35.54
C ASP A 122 5.62 -16.97 -36.62
N VAL A 123 5.99 -17.13 -37.90
CA VAL A 123 5.10 -16.83 -39.03
C VAL A 123 3.89 -17.76 -39.04
N GLN A 124 4.06 -19.05 -38.77
CA GLN A 124 2.95 -20.01 -38.69
C GLN A 124 1.94 -19.62 -37.60
N GLU A 125 2.42 -19.27 -36.40
CA GLU A 125 1.57 -18.83 -35.29
C GLU A 125 0.86 -17.51 -35.61
N TYR A 126 1.57 -16.55 -36.21
CA TYR A 126 0.96 -15.31 -36.71
C TYR A 126 -0.19 -15.56 -37.71
N GLN A 127 0.03 -16.43 -38.69
CA GLN A 127 -1.01 -16.78 -39.67
C GLN A 127 -2.19 -17.51 -39.04
N GLN A 128 -1.95 -18.32 -38.01
CA GLN A 128 -3.02 -18.97 -37.26
C GLN A 128 -3.84 -17.97 -36.47
N ASP A 129 -3.19 -17.02 -35.79
CA ASP A 129 -3.85 -15.97 -35.01
C ASP A 129 -4.72 -15.05 -35.89
N ILE A 130 -4.27 -14.73 -37.12
CA ILE A 130 -5.10 -14.01 -38.10
C ILE A 130 -6.38 -14.80 -38.42
N LYS A 131 -6.25 -16.10 -38.71
CA LYS A 131 -7.39 -16.95 -39.08
C LYS A 131 -8.43 -17.03 -37.97
N THR A 132 -8.00 -16.94 -36.72
CA THR A 132 -8.88 -16.96 -35.54
C THR A 132 -9.21 -15.55 -35.03
N GLN A 133 -8.98 -14.51 -35.85
CA GLN A 133 -9.34 -13.11 -35.57
C GLN A 133 -8.77 -12.58 -34.25
N GLN A 134 -7.54 -12.98 -33.92
CA GLN A 134 -6.83 -12.51 -32.74
C GLN A 134 -6.07 -11.22 -33.02
N SER A 135 -5.79 -10.45 -31.96
CA SER A 135 -4.85 -9.33 -32.05
C SER A 135 -3.45 -9.85 -32.37
N VAL A 136 -2.84 -9.29 -33.41
CA VAL A 136 -1.53 -9.67 -33.93
C VAL A 136 -0.72 -8.44 -34.31
N ALA A 137 0.60 -8.58 -34.33
CA ALA A 137 1.47 -7.64 -35.03
C ALA A 137 2.18 -8.37 -36.17
N MET A 138 2.29 -7.74 -37.33
CA MET A 138 2.79 -8.40 -38.54
C MET A 138 4.21 -8.92 -38.33
N VAL A 139 4.47 -10.16 -38.76
CA VAL A 139 5.82 -10.71 -38.77
C VAL A 139 6.17 -11.42 -40.08
N THR A 140 7.43 -11.35 -40.48
CA THR A 140 8.00 -11.90 -41.72
C THR A 140 9.22 -12.78 -41.41
N LEU A 141 9.34 -13.90 -42.12
CA LEU A 141 10.44 -14.85 -41.94
C LEU A 141 11.80 -14.16 -42.11
N GLY A 142 12.70 -14.34 -41.13
CA GLY A 142 14.07 -13.84 -41.17
C GLY A 142 14.22 -12.36 -40.79
N GLU A 143 13.14 -11.62 -40.58
CA GLU A 143 13.23 -10.25 -40.09
C GLU A 143 13.79 -10.21 -38.65
N LYS A 144 14.39 -9.09 -38.28
CA LYS A 144 14.91 -8.85 -36.93
C LYS A 144 14.05 -7.83 -36.22
N ILE A 145 13.41 -8.22 -35.12
CA ILE A 145 12.60 -7.33 -34.28
C ILE A 145 13.37 -7.06 -32.99
N SER A 146 13.66 -5.78 -32.71
CA SER A 146 14.30 -5.33 -31.47
C SER A 146 13.41 -5.58 -30.25
N GLU A 147 14.02 -5.76 -29.07
CA GLU A 147 13.34 -5.87 -27.78
C GLU A 147 12.28 -4.79 -27.57
N ARG A 148 12.62 -3.51 -27.83
CA ARG A 148 11.69 -2.39 -27.71
C ARG A 148 10.44 -2.58 -28.58
N LYS A 149 10.62 -3.04 -29.81
CA LYS A 149 9.51 -3.32 -30.73
C LYS A 149 8.67 -4.52 -30.27
N LEU A 150 9.27 -5.53 -29.64
CA LEU A 150 8.50 -6.60 -29.01
C LEU A 150 7.64 -6.06 -27.85
N LEU A 151 8.17 -5.17 -27.00
CA LEU A 151 7.41 -4.52 -25.93
C LEU A 151 6.27 -3.65 -26.47
N GLU A 152 6.54 -2.82 -27.48
CA GLU A 152 5.53 -2.01 -28.17
C GLU A 152 4.41 -2.90 -28.78
N GLY A 153 4.79 -4.00 -29.45
CA GLY A 153 3.84 -4.96 -30.02
C GLY A 153 2.99 -5.70 -28.99
N LEU A 154 3.53 -5.91 -27.78
CA LEU A 154 2.80 -6.51 -26.66
C LEU A 154 1.83 -5.54 -26.00
N LEU A 155 2.29 -4.33 -25.71
CA LEU A 155 1.60 -3.41 -24.81
C LEU A 155 0.63 -2.50 -25.56
N VAL A 156 0.97 -2.09 -26.79
CA VAL A 156 0.13 -1.22 -27.63
C VAL A 156 -0.70 -2.04 -28.60
N ALA A 157 -0.05 -2.81 -29.50
CA ALA A 157 -0.74 -3.64 -30.49
C ALA A 157 -1.42 -4.88 -29.89
N SER A 158 -1.10 -5.23 -28.65
CA SER A 158 -1.69 -6.36 -27.93
C SER A 158 -1.53 -7.71 -28.65
N GLY A 159 -0.44 -7.89 -29.42
CA GLY A 159 -0.22 -9.04 -30.30
C GLY A 159 -0.02 -10.37 -29.58
N ASN A 160 -0.84 -11.37 -29.88
CA ASN A 160 -0.73 -12.72 -29.31
C ASN A 160 0.53 -13.45 -29.81
N ASN A 161 0.80 -13.38 -31.12
CA ASN A 161 2.01 -13.92 -31.73
C ASN A 161 3.28 -13.34 -31.09
N ILE A 162 3.29 -12.04 -30.77
CA ILE A 162 4.41 -11.38 -30.08
C ILE A 162 4.60 -11.94 -28.67
N ALA A 163 3.52 -12.21 -27.93
CA ALA A 163 3.60 -12.84 -26.61
C ALA A 163 4.24 -14.22 -26.65
N HIS A 164 3.96 -15.01 -27.69
CA HIS A 164 4.58 -16.31 -27.89
C HIS A 164 6.05 -16.22 -28.32
N ILE A 165 6.42 -15.25 -29.15
CA ILE A 165 7.81 -14.95 -29.51
C ILE A 165 8.61 -14.58 -28.26
N VAL A 166 8.10 -13.64 -27.45
CA VAL A 166 8.75 -13.19 -26.21
C VAL A 166 8.91 -14.34 -25.22
N ALA A 167 7.86 -15.15 -25.02
CA ALA A 167 7.93 -16.29 -24.12
C ALA A 167 9.04 -17.29 -24.49
N ARG A 168 9.17 -17.61 -25.78
CA ARG A 168 10.24 -18.48 -26.29
C ARG A 168 11.61 -17.84 -26.18
N TRP A 169 11.73 -16.54 -26.42
CA TRP A 169 13.01 -15.85 -26.35
C TRP A 169 13.54 -15.72 -24.92
N VAL A 170 12.66 -15.45 -23.97
CA VAL A 170 13.04 -15.27 -22.55
C VAL A 170 13.37 -16.61 -21.88
N ALA A 171 12.52 -17.63 -22.07
CA ALA A 171 12.59 -18.89 -21.30
C ALA A 171 12.84 -20.14 -22.16
N GLY A 172 13.12 -19.97 -23.46
CA GLY A 172 13.33 -21.07 -24.42
C GLY A 172 12.05 -21.80 -24.86
N SER A 173 10.96 -21.73 -24.09
CA SER A 173 9.68 -22.34 -24.43
C SER A 173 8.51 -21.68 -23.70
N THR A 174 7.31 -21.73 -24.28
CA THR A 174 6.09 -21.22 -23.63
C THR A 174 5.82 -21.88 -22.27
N PRO A 175 5.94 -23.22 -22.09
CA PRO A 175 5.71 -23.82 -20.76
C PRO A 175 6.72 -23.40 -19.71
N ALA A 176 7.99 -23.16 -20.09
CA ALA A 176 8.99 -22.62 -19.16
C ALA A 176 8.64 -21.19 -18.75
N PHE A 177 8.27 -20.36 -19.72
CA PHE A 177 7.84 -18.99 -19.47
C PHE A 177 6.59 -18.92 -18.56
N THR A 178 5.57 -19.76 -18.81
CA THR A 178 4.38 -19.82 -17.95
C THR A 178 4.73 -20.16 -16.49
N ARG A 179 5.74 -21.00 -16.24
CA ARG A 179 6.22 -21.25 -14.87
C ARG A 179 6.84 -19.99 -14.26
N GLU A 180 7.68 -19.27 -15.01
CA GLU A 180 8.26 -18.00 -14.56
C GLU A 180 7.17 -16.94 -14.27
N MET A 181 6.12 -16.86 -15.09
CA MET A 181 4.98 -15.95 -14.85
C MET A 181 4.30 -16.21 -13.51
N ASN A 182 4.06 -17.49 -13.17
CA ASN A 182 3.43 -17.85 -11.90
C ASN A 182 4.38 -17.66 -10.70
N GLN A 183 5.69 -17.91 -10.88
CA GLN A 183 6.69 -17.62 -9.85
C GLN A 183 6.75 -16.12 -9.56
N GLU A 184 6.70 -15.29 -10.59
CA GLU A 184 6.71 -13.84 -10.42
C GLU A 184 5.43 -13.33 -9.77
N ALA A 185 4.25 -13.84 -10.18
CA ALA A 185 2.98 -13.51 -9.54
C ALA A 185 3.03 -13.78 -8.02
N GLN A 186 3.55 -14.94 -7.60
CA GLN A 186 3.74 -15.25 -6.19
C GLN A 186 4.74 -14.30 -5.51
N ALA A 187 5.87 -14.02 -6.15
CA ALA A 187 6.90 -13.12 -5.62
C ALA A 187 6.39 -11.68 -5.43
N MET A 188 5.45 -11.24 -6.26
CA MET A 188 4.79 -9.94 -6.17
C MET A 188 3.62 -9.91 -5.19
N GLY A 189 3.21 -11.06 -4.64
CA GLY A 189 2.04 -11.15 -3.76
C GLY A 189 0.69 -11.15 -4.48
N MET A 190 0.67 -11.46 -5.79
CA MET A 190 -0.55 -11.67 -6.58
C MET A 190 -1.16 -13.04 -6.26
N THR A 191 -1.70 -13.20 -5.04
CA THR A 191 -2.09 -14.51 -4.48
C THR A 191 -3.31 -15.16 -5.14
N HIS A 192 -4.06 -14.43 -5.96
CA HIS A 192 -5.24 -14.91 -6.69
C HIS A 192 -5.01 -14.95 -8.20
N THR A 193 -3.75 -14.88 -8.63
CA THR A 193 -3.37 -14.87 -10.04
C THR A 193 -2.80 -16.21 -10.47
N HIS A 194 -3.26 -16.71 -11.61
CA HIS A 194 -2.72 -17.90 -12.24
C HIS A 194 -2.63 -17.73 -13.75
N PHE A 195 -1.45 -18.02 -14.30
CA PHE A 195 -1.20 -17.97 -15.74
C PHE A 195 -1.06 -19.39 -16.32
N VAL A 196 -1.70 -19.61 -17.46
CA VAL A 196 -1.56 -20.81 -18.30
C VAL A 196 -0.88 -20.51 -19.65
N GLY A 197 -0.63 -19.24 -19.95
CA GLY A 197 0.11 -18.83 -21.15
C GLY A 197 0.38 -17.32 -21.23
N PRO A 198 1.19 -16.85 -22.19
CA PRO A 198 1.72 -15.48 -22.20
C PRO A 198 0.78 -14.43 -22.79
N SER A 199 -0.26 -14.84 -23.52
CA SER A 199 -1.11 -13.93 -24.29
C SER A 199 -2.41 -13.54 -23.60
N GLY A 200 -2.91 -14.36 -22.68
CA GLY A 200 -4.23 -14.21 -22.07
C GLY A 200 -5.40 -14.74 -22.91
N LEU A 201 -5.12 -15.35 -24.08
CA LEU A 201 -6.16 -15.94 -24.94
C LEU A 201 -6.87 -17.12 -24.27
N ASN A 202 -6.11 -17.97 -23.57
CA ASN A 202 -6.69 -19.08 -22.82
C ASN A 202 -7.40 -18.54 -21.56
N PRO A 203 -8.68 -18.88 -21.34
CA PRO A 203 -9.46 -18.40 -20.19
C PRO A 203 -8.94 -18.88 -18.83
N GLY A 204 -8.01 -19.84 -18.80
CA GLY A 204 -7.30 -20.22 -17.58
C GLY A 204 -6.28 -19.18 -17.09
N ASN A 205 -6.00 -18.12 -17.85
CA ASN A 205 -5.27 -16.96 -17.34
C ASN A 205 -6.23 -16.09 -16.52
N VAL A 206 -6.13 -16.18 -15.21
CA VAL A 206 -7.06 -15.55 -14.27
C VAL A 206 -6.33 -14.69 -13.25
N SER A 207 -6.98 -13.62 -12.79
CA SER A 207 -6.50 -12.73 -11.74
C SER A 207 -7.68 -11.98 -11.11
N THR A 208 -7.40 -11.13 -10.12
CA THR A 208 -8.35 -10.22 -9.48
C THR A 208 -7.97 -8.77 -9.77
N PRO A 209 -8.91 -7.81 -9.65
CA PRO A 209 -8.60 -6.39 -9.84
C PRO A 209 -7.52 -5.89 -8.87
N LYS A 210 -7.49 -6.43 -7.64
CA LYS A 210 -6.47 -6.11 -6.63
C LYS A 210 -5.07 -6.54 -7.06
N ASP A 211 -4.93 -7.79 -7.51
CA ASP A 211 -3.64 -8.34 -7.94
C ASP A 211 -3.11 -7.58 -9.17
N GLU A 212 -3.97 -7.28 -10.15
CA GLU A 212 -3.58 -6.49 -11.33
C GLU A 212 -3.23 -5.04 -10.99
N THR A 213 -3.88 -4.44 -9.99
CA THR A 213 -3.53 -3.10 -9.49
C THR A 213 -2.16 -3.12 -8.81
N LEU A 214 -1.88 -4.13 -7.98
CA LEU A 214 -0.58 -4.33 -7.34
C LEU A 214 0.53 -4.50 -8.37
N PHE A 215 0.27 -5.32 -9.40
CA PHE A 215 1.19 -5.48 -10.52
C PHE A 215 1.46 -4.15 -11.23
N ALA A 216 0.41 -3.39 -11.55
CA ALA A 216 0.53 -2.12 -12.24
C ALA A 216 1.39 -1.12 -11.45
N GLU A 217 1.18 -1.01 -10.13
CA GLU A 217 1.98 -0.17 -9.24
C GLU A 217 3.47 -0.51 -9.32
N GLN A 218 3.83 -1.80 -9.37
CA GLN A 218 5.20 -2.26 -9.49
C GLN A 218 5.78 -2.06 -10.90
N ALA A 219 5.08 -2.50 -11.94
CA ALA A 219 5.55 -2.44 -13.32
C ALA A 219 5.74 -1.00 -13.81
N MET A 220 4.89 -0.07 -13.35
CA MET A 220 4.97 1.35 -13.71
C MET A 220 6.14 2.10 -13.07
N THR A 221 6.88 1.45 -12.15
CA THR A 221 8.18 1.96 -11.69
C THR A 221 9.28 1.80 -12.74
N ILE A 222 9.10 0.91 -13.72
CA ILE A 222 10.07 0.67 -14.80
C ILE A 222 9.86 1.75 -15.88
N PRO A 223 10.81 2.67 -16.11
CA PRO A 223 10.58 3.83 -16.96
C PRO A 223 10.16 3.50 -18.39
N VAL A 224 10.76 2.48 -19.00
CA VAL A 224 10.42 2.05 -20.37
C VAL A 224 9.06 1.36 -20.46
N PHE A 225 8.63 0.64 -19.42
CA PHE A 225 7.29 0.06 -19.38
C PHE A 225 6.25 1.18 -19.35
N ARG A 226 6.43 2.15 -18.44
CA ARG A 226 5.57 3.33 -18.32
C ARG A 226 5.52 4.16 -19.60
N GLU A 227 6.66 4.35 -20.26
CA GLU A 227 6.73 5.08 -21.54
C GLU A 227 5.90 4.38 -22.63
N ILE A 228 6.04 3.06 -22.78
CA ILE A 228 5.38 2.31 -23.85
C ILE A 228 3.87 2.23 -23.64
N VAL A 229 3.38 1.98 -22.42
CA VAL A 229 1.93 1.92 -22.16
C VAL A 229 1.24 3.28 -22.32
N ALA A 230 2.01 4.38 -22.25
CA ALA A 230 1.54 5.73 -22.48
C ALA A 230 1.59 6.16 -23.97
N MET A 231 1.96 5.28 -24.89
CA MET A 231 1.93 5.58 -26.32
C MET A 231 0.51 5.44 -26.87
N PRO A 232 -0.05 6.46 -27.54
CA PRO A 232 -1.37 6.36 -28.17
C PRO A 232 -1.34 5.47 -29.41
N GLN A 233 -0.19 5.36 -30.07
CA GLN A 233 0.03 4.53 -31.26
C GLN A 233 1.52 4.21 -31.42
N ILE A 234 1.82 3.20 -32.23
CA ILE A 234 3.20 2.83 -32.58
C ILE A 234 3.38 2.67 -34.09
N SER A 235 4.58 2.96 -34.58
CA SER A 235 5.01 2.52 -35.90
C SER A 235 5.46 1.06 -35.83
N TRP A 236 5.04 0.23 -36.81
CA TRP A 236 5.42 -1.18 -36.85
C TRP A 236 6.26 -1.50 -38.09
N PRO A 237 7.33 -2.32 -37.97
CA PRO A 237 8.13 -2.74 -39.13
C PRO A 237 7.29 -3.36 -40.24
N GLY A 238 7.46 -2.85 -41.46
CA GLY A 238 6.70 -3.28 -42.65
C GLY A 238 5.23 -2.83 -42.67
N GLY A 239 4.74 -2.13 -41.65
CA GLY A 239 3.42 -1.52 -41.64
C GLY A 239 3.42 -0.17 -42.34
N ASN A 240 2.39 0.10 -43.14
CA ASN A 240 2.19 1.40 -43.80
C ASN A 240 1.35 2.37 -42.96
N GLN A 241 0.72 1.89 -41.91
CA GLN A 241 -0.11 2.67 -40.99
C GLN A 241 0.33 2.39 -39.54
N PRO A 242 0.25 3.38 -38.65
CA PRO A 242 0.45 3.16 -37.22
C PRO A 242 -0.55 2.15 -36.66
N ILE A 243 -0.14 1.44 -35.61
CA ILE A 243 -1.04 0.61 -34.81
C ILE A 243 -1.48 1.44 -33.61
N GLU A 244 -2.78 1.72 -33.56
CA GLU A 244 -3.42 2.44 -32.44
C GLU A 244 -3.42 1.59 -31.16
N ASN A 245 -3.35 2.26 -30.02
CA ASN A 245 -3.51 1.64 -28.71
C ASN A 245 -4.98 1.28 -28.50
N TYR A 246 -5.26 0.05 -28.09
CA TYR A 246 -6.61 -0.36 -27.69
C TYR A 246 -7.13 0.43 -26.47
N ASN A 247 -6.23 0.98 -25.66
CA ASN A 247 -6.56 1.98 -24.65
C ASN A 247 -6.57 3.37 -25.30
N TYR A 248 -7.71 3.74 -25.89
CA TYR A 248 -7.89 5.06 -26.52
C TYR A 248 -7.98 6.20 -25.51
N LEU A 249 -8.00 5.92 -24.20
CA LEU A 249 -7.99 6.95 -23.14
C LEU A 249 -6.58 7.45 -22.83
N VAL A 250 -5.52 6.80 -23.35
CA VAL A 250 -4.13 7.27 -23.15
C VAL A 250 -3.97 8.70 -23.66
N GLY A 251 -3.50 9.60 -22.79
CA GLY A 251 -3.33 11.02 -23.09
C GLY A 251 -4.57 11.87 -22.79
N HIS A 252 -5.68 11.27 -22.36
CA HIS A 252 -6.91 11.94 -21.97
C HIS A 252 -7.14 11.80 -20.46
N ASP A 253 -7.69 12.84 -19.82
CA ASP A 253 -8.00 12.84 -18.38
C ASP A 253 -6.84 12.35 -17.49
N GLY A 254 -5.61 12.68 -17.89
CA GLY A 254 -4.37 12.27 -17.22
C GLY A 254 -4.15 10.76 -17.15
N ILE A 255 -4.87 9.94 -17.93
CA ILE A 255 -4.67 8.50 -18.07
C ILE A 255 -3.42 8.26 -18.92
N THR A 256 -2.49 7.48 -18.38
CA THR A 256 -1.20 7.19 -19.02
C THR A 256 -0.99 5.70 -19.29
N GLY A 257 -2.04 4.88 -19.18
CA GLY A 257 -1.95 3.44 -19.28
C GLY A 257 -3.11 2.73 -18.57
N VAL A 258 -3.00 1.44 -18.25
CA VAL A 258 -1.85 0.55 -18.49
C VAL A 258 -2.17 -0.44 -19.61
N LYS A 259 -3.19 -1.27 -19.45
CA LYS A 259 -3.50 -2.30 -20.43
C LYS A 259 -4.98 -2.67 -20.45
N THR A 260 -5.47 -2.90 -21.66
CA THR A 260 -6.79 -3.44 -21.95
C THR A 260 -6.74 -4.93 -22.27
N GLY A 261 -7.85 -5.63 -22.04
CA GLY A 261 -8.06 -7.02 -22.44
C GLY A 261 -9.53 -7.29 -22.73
N SER A 262 -9.81 -8.14 -23.72
CA SER A 262 -11.17 -8.56 -24.00
C SER A 262 -11.19 -9.91 -24.71
N THR A 263 -12.02 -10.83 -24.22
CA THR A 263 -12.39 -12.08 -24.88
C THR A 263 -13.83 -12.43 -24.51
N LEU A 264 -14.44 -13.41 -25.19
CA LEU A 264 -15.78 -13.90 -24.81
C LEU A 264 -15.85 -14.31 -23.33
N TYR A 265 -14.80 -14.92 -22.79
CA TYR A 265 -14.77 -15.41 -21.41
C TYR A 265 -14.30 -14.36 -20.40
N ALA A 266 -13.48 -13.40 -20.82
CA ALA A 266 -12.94 -12.35 -19.94
C ALA A 266 -13.88 -11.14 -19.79
N GLY A 267 -14.89 -10.99 -20.65
CA GLY A 267 -15.58 -9.70 -20.77
C GLY A 267 -14.59 -8.61 -21.23
N GLY A 268 -14.83 -7.37 -20.82
CA GLY A 268 -13.92 -6.24 -20.94
C GLY A 268 -13.12 -6.07 -19.66
N CYS A 269 -11.81 -5.91 -19.83
CA CYS A 269 -10.86 -5.70 -18.76
C CYS A 269 -10.01 -4.45 -19.05
N PHE A 270 -9.82 -3.62 -18.03
CA PHE A 270 -9.00 -2.44 -18.09
C PHE A 270 -8.23 -2.27 -16.78
N VAL A 271 -6.90 -2.25 -16.87
CA VAL A 271 -5.99 -1.87 -15.79
C VAL A 271 -5.44 -0.49 -16.13
N PHE A 272 -5.54 0.46 -15.21
CA PHE A 272 -5.28 1.86 -15.48
C PHE A 272 -4.30 2.52 -14.53
N SER A 273 -3.68 3.58 -15.04
CA SER A 273 -2.81 4.49 -14.29
C SER A 273 -3.13 5.92 -14.71
N ALA A 274 -3.37 6.78 -13.73
CA ALA A 274 -3.73 8.17 -13.93
C ALA A 274 -3.01 9.07 -12.91
N PRO A 275 -1.80 9.58 -13.24
CA PRO A 275 -1.11 10.56 -12.41
C PRO A 275 -1.96 11.83 -12.18
N ARG A 276 -1.83 12.40 -10.99
CA ARG A 276 -2.47 13.64 -10.54
C ARG A 276 -1.50 14.47 -9.69
N THR A 277 -1.79 15.75 -9.58
CA THR A 277 -1.14 16.64 -8.60
C THR A 277 -2.23 17.29 -7.78
N VAL A 278 -2.22 17.06 -6.46
CA VAL A 278 -3.21 17.57 -5.50
C VAL A 278 -2.48 18.55 -4.60
N ASP A 279 -2.78 19.84 -4.71
CA ASP A 279 -2.11 20.93 -3.97
C ASP A 279 -0.57 20.84 -3.98
N GLY A 280 -0.01 20.53 -5.16
CA GLY A 280 1.44 20.39 -5.35
C GLY A 280 2.03 19.02 -4.97
N GLN A 281 1.23 18.11 -4.39
CA GLN A 281 1.66 16.74 -4.09
C GLN A 281 1.34 15.78 -5.24
N PRO A 282 2.35 15.10 -5.82
CA PRO A 282 2.11 14.12 -6.87
C PRO A 282 1.54 12.83 -6.28
N VAL A 283 0.46 12.34 -6.89
CA VAL A 283 -0.12 11.02 -6.61
C VAL A 283 -0.44 10.33 -7.93
N THR A 284 -0.64 9.01 -7.90
CA THR A 284 -1.12 8.27 -9.07
C THR A 284 -2.29 7.42 -8.69
N ILE A 285 -3.40 7.59 -9.39
CA ILE A 285 -4.57 6.73 -9.25
C ILE A 285 -4.28 5.46 -10.07
N TYR A 286 -4.34 4.31 -9.42
CA TYR A 286 -4.23 3.00 -10.04
C TYR A 286 -5.51 2.21 -9.79
N GLY A 287 -5.84 1.31 -10.70
CA GLY A 287 -6.96 0.41 -10.49
C GLY A 287 -7.17 -0.54 -11.64
N ALA A 288 -8.18 -1.38 -11.47
CA ALA A 288 -8.62 -2.30 -12.50
C ALA A 288 -10.14 -2.45 -12.48
N VAL A 289 -10.72 -2.65 -13.67
CA VAL A 289 -12.09 -3.09 -13.90
C VAL A 289 -11.99 -4.35 -14.76
N LEU A 290 -12.47 -5.49 -14.25
CA LEU A 290 -12.37 -6.79 -14.90
C LEU A 290 -13.76 -7.41 -15.10
N GLY A 291 -13.96 -8.15 -16.20
CA GLY A 291 -15.17 -8.94 -16.39
C GLY A 291 -16.39 -8.18 -16.91
N GLN A 292 -16.25 -6.91 -17.32
CA GLN A 292 -17.41 -6.10 -17.74
C GLN A 292 -18.06 -6.69 -18.99
N GLN A 293 -19.38 -6.88 -18.98
CA GLN A 293 -20.10 -7.44 -20.13
C GLN A 293 -20.51 -6.36 -21.12
N GLY A 294 -20.59 -6.69 -22.40
CA GLY A 294 -21.16 -5.78 -23.40
C GLY A 294 -22.67 -5.61 -23.22
N THR A 295 -23.22 -4.56 -23.82
CA THR A 295 -24.67 -4.47 -24.09
C THR A 295 -24.92 -4.70 -25.58
N GLN A 296 -26.17 -4.56 -26.02
CA GLN A 296 -26.48 -4.59 -27.46
C GLN A 296 -25.81 -3.44 -28.23
N SER A 297 -25.54 -2.30 -27.59
CA SER A 297 -25.04 -1.09 -28.23
C SER A 297 -23.59 -0.75 -27.87
N ILE A 298 -23.07 -1.23 -26.74
CA ILE A 298 -21.74 -0.86 -26.25
C ILE A 298 -20.90 -2.14 -26.05
N PRO A 299 -19.79 -2.31 -26.79
CA PRO A 299 -18.88 -3.42 -26.60
C PRO A 299 -18.33 -3.49 -25.18
N GLN A 300 -18.05 -4.71 -24.72
CA GLN A 300 -17.52 -4.99 -23.39
C GLN A 300 -16.25 -4.19 -23.03
N LEU A 301 -15.31 -4.06 -23.98
CA LEU A 301 -14.07 -3.33 -23.74
C LEU A 301 -14.32 -1.83 -23.55
N GLN A 302 -15.20 -1.24 -24.36
CA GLN A 302 -15.57 0.16 -24.21
C GLN A 302 -16.21 0.41 -22.84
N ARG A 303 -17.14 -0.45 -22.41
CA ARG A 303 -17.72 -0.33 -21.07
C ARG A 303 -16.68 -0.39 -19.95
N SER A 304 -15.69 -1.30 -20.03
CA SER A 304 -14.62 -1.35 -19.02
C SER A 304 -13.73 -0.10 -19.00
N LEU A 305 -13.55 0.56 -20.14
CA LEU A 305 -12.80 1.82 -20.24
C LEU A 305 -13.62 2.97 -19.64
N ASP A 306 -14.90 3.09 -20.00
CA ASP A 306 -15.83 4.09 -19.45
C ASP A 306 -15.96 3.97 -17.92
N ASP A 307 -16.05 2.72 -17.42
CA ASP A 307 -16.10 2.41 -16.00
C ASP A 307 -14.81 2.84 -15.27
N GLY A 308 -13.65 2.57 -15.87
CA GLY A 308 -12.35 2.99 -15.34
C GLY A 308 -12.19 4.50 -15.30
N GLU A 309 -12.52 5.19 -16.40
CA GLU A 309 -12.49 6.66 -16.49
C GLU A 309 -13.42 7.30 -15.44
N SER A 310 -14.63 6.76 -15.29
CA SER A 310 -15.58 7.20 -14.28
C SER A 310 -15.01 7.07 -12.86
N LEU A 311 -14.41 5.92 -12.51
CA LEU A 311 -13.79 5.72 -11.20
C LEU A 311 -12.63 6.71 -10.96
N ILE A 312 -11.78 6.92 -11.96
CA ILE A 312 -10.66 7.88 -11.90
C ILE A 312 -11.16 9.30 -11.64
N ASN A 313 -12.17 9.74 -12.40
CA ASN A 313 -12.70 11.09 -12.30
C ASN A 313 -13.43 11.31 -10.97
N GLN A 314 -14.17 10.31 -10.46
CA GLN A 314 -14.84 10.37 -9.17
C GLN A 314 -13.87 10.49 -7.98
N ILE A 315 -12.79 9.70 -7.96
CA ILE A 315 -11.82 9.82 -6.86
C ILE A 315 -11.00 11.10 -6.98
N ALA A 316 -10.58 11.49 -8.19
CA ALA A 316 -9.79 12.70 -8.41
C ALA A 316 -10.51 13.96 -7.90
N ALA A 317 -11.85 14.02 -8.05
CA ALA A 317 -12.66 15.13 -7.54
C ALA A 317 -12.78 15.18 -6.00
N GLN A 318 -12.42 14.09 -5.31
CA GLN A 318 -12.52 13.96 -3.84
C GLN A 318 -11.16 13.99 -3.14
N LEU A 319 -10.06 13.98 -3.90
CA LEU A 319 -8.71 14.14 -3.35
C LEU A 319 -8.46 15.58 -2.91
N ARG A 320 -7.87 15.73 -1.73
CA ARG A 320 -7.38 17.01 -1.22
C ARG A 320 -6.15 16.80 -0.35
N VAL A 321 -5.33 17.82 -0.15
CA VAL A 321 -4.35 17.79 0.94
C VAL A 321 -5.04 18.24 2.23
N ASP A 322 -4.90 17.44 3.29
CA ASP A 322 -5.44 17.76 4.61
C ASP A 322 -4.35 17.57 5.68
N SER A 323 -4.49 18.29 6.79
CA SER A 323 -3.56 18.18 7.92
C SER A 323 -4.03 17.05 8.83
N ILE A 324 -3.24 15.98 8.91
CA ILE A 324 -3.52 14.83 9.77
C ILE A 324 -3.15 15.17 11.22
N VAL A 325 -2.00 15.84 11.41
CA VAL A 325 -1.51 16.28 12.73
C VAL A 325 -0.99 17.70 12.62
N HIS A 326 -1.31 18.56 13.56
CA HIS A 326 -0.78 19.92 13.65
C HIS A 326 0.37 20.03 14.64
N LYS A 327 1.41 20.81 14.31
CA LYS A 327 2.43 21.18 15.30
C LYS A 327 1.77 21.86 16.51
N GLY A 328 2.08 21.37 17.70
CA GLY A 328 1.54 21.83 18.98
C GLY A 328 0.22 21.16 19.38
N GLU A 329 -0.34 20.31 18.51
CA GLU A 329 -1.52 19.51 18.84
C GLU A 329 -1.23 18.54 19.98
N THR A 330 -2.16 18.44 20.93
CA THR A 330 -2.01 17.52 22.05
C THR A 330 -2.38 16.11 21.62
N VAL A 331 -1.39 15.21 21.61
CA VAL A 331 -1.55 13.83 21.15
C VAL A 331 -1.90 12.87 22.29
N ALA A 332 -1.46 13.19 23.50
CA ALA A 332 -1.71 12.39 24.70
C ALA A 332 -1.61 13.20 25.98
N GLN A 333 -2.22 12.67 27.04
CA GLN A 333 -2.04 13.11 28.41
C GLN A 333 -1.22 12.08 29.18
N VAL A 334 -0.25 12.55 29.95
CA VAL A 334 0.59 11.78 30.86
C VAL A 334 0.13 12.05 32.28
N ASP A 335 -0.60 11.11 32.86
CA ASP A 335 -1.13 11.17 34.21
C ASP A 335 -0.16 10.51 35.19
N VAL A 336 0.23 11.23 36.24
CA VAL A 336 1.05 10.67 37.31
C VAL A 336 0.23 10.35 38.57
N PRO A 337 0.59 9.31 39.34
CA PRO A 337 -0.18 8.87 40.52
C PRO A 337 -0.38 9.92 41.61
N TRP A 338 0.41 10.99 41.61
CA TRP A 338 0.31 12.10 42.56
C TRP A 338 -0.58 13.26 42.09
N GLY A 339 -1.44 13.02 41.08
CA GLY A 339 -2.57 13.89 40.74
C GLY A 339 -2.23 15.04 39.80
N HIS A 340 -1.15 14.94 39.04
CA HIS A 340 -0.80 15.89 37.98
C HIS A 340 -0.92 15.22 36.61
N SER A 341 -1.20 16.04 35.61
CA SER A 341 -1.22 15.62 34.20
C SER A 341 -0.37 16.58 33.39
N VAL A 342 0.39 16.04 32.43
CA VAL A 342 1.20 16.81 31.48
C VAL A 342 0.87 16.34 30.07
N SER A 343 0.79 17.26 29.12
CA SER A 343 0.45 16.94 27.74
C SER A 343 1.69 16.61 26.93
N LEU A 344 1.58 15.61 26.05
CA LEU A 344 2.50 15.39 24.93
C LEU A 344 1.93 16.09 23.70
N VAL A 345 2.74 16.91 23.04
CA VAL A 345 2.35 17.65 21.83
C VAL A 345 3.22 17.27 20.64
N ALA A 346 2.65 17.32 19.43
CA ALA A 346 3.39 17.08 18.20
C ALA A 346 4.37 18.21 17.89
N ASP A 347 5.62 17.87 17.58
CA ASP A 347 6.68 18.87 17.29
C ASP A 347 6.65 19.36 15.84
N LYS A 348 5.94 18.64 14.97
CA LYS A 348 5.80 18.92 13.55
C LYS A 348 4.39 18.63 13.08
N SER A 349 3.96 19.37 12.05
CA SER A 349 2.72 19.04 11.34
C SER A 349 2.95 17.90 10.35
N LEU A 350 1.92 17.09 10.13
CA LEU A 350 1.81 16.11 9.06
C LEU A 350 0.62 16.48 8.19
N SER A 351 0.88 16.65 6.89
CA SER A 351 -0.18 16.82 5.88
C SER A 351 0.02 15.79 4.79
N ALA A 352 -1.07 15.19 4.32
CA ALA A 352 -1.04 14.17 3.27
C ALA A 352 -2.23 14.36 2.33
N VAL A 353 -2.15 13.73 1.16
CA VAL A 353 -3.31 13.62 0.27
C VAL A 353 -4.29 12.63 0.88
N VAL A 354 -5.54 13.06 1.05
CA VAL A 354 -6.61 12.27 1.67
C VAL A 354 -7.89 12.32 0.82
N TRP A 355 -8.84 11.44 1.15
CA TRP A 355 -10.21 11.44 0.65
C TRP A 355 -11.19 11.08 1.77
N PRO A 356 -12.48 11.45 1.66
CA PRO A 356 -13.52 11.05 2.62
C PRO A 356 -13.45 9.56 2.98
N GLY A 357 -13.49 9.20 4.26
CA GLY A 357 -13.42 7.81 4.71
C GLY A 357 -12.04 7.13 4.64
N LEU A 358 -10.95 7.84 4.33
CA LEU A 358 -9.59 7.29 4.52
C LEU A 358 -9.36 6.96 6.00
N ALA A 359 -8.99 5.70 6.28
CA ALA A 359 -8.65 5.27 7.63
C ALA A 359 -7.18 5.58 7.93
N VAL A 360 -6.93 6.35 8.98
CA VAL A 360 -5.60 6.60 9.52
C VAL A 360 -5.53 6.02 10.94
N HIS A 361 -4.49 5.25 11.20
CA HIS A 361 -4.20 4.63 12.48
C HIS A 361 -3.02 5.33 13.13
N GLU A 362 -3.14 5.62 14.41
CA GLU A 362 -2.14 6.36 15.17
C GLU A 362 -1.73 5.55 16.41
N SER A 363 -0.43 5.43 16.64
CA SER A 363 0.13 4.76 17.82
C SER A 363 1.22 5.60 18.45
N LEU A 364 1.10 5.84 19.75
CA LEU A 364 2.06 6.63 20.52
C LEU A 364 3.04 5.72 21.26
N HIS A 365 4.33 5.98 21.07
CA HIS A 365 5.43 5.37 21.80
C HIS A 365 6.12 6.39 22.72
N TRP A 366 6.02 6.19 24.03
CA TRP A 366 6.66 7.05 25.04
C TRP A 366 7.17 6.22 26.23
N SER A 367 8.39 6.52 26.69
CA SER A 367 9.13 5.68 27.64
C SER A 367 9.43 6.35 29.00
N GLY A 368 8.79 7.48 29.32
CA GLY A 368 9.00 8.17 30.60
C GLY A 368 9.88 9.43 30.54
N GLY A 369 10.42 9.76 29.36
CA GLY A 369 11.29 10.91 29.12
C GLY A 369 10.56 12.20 28.72
N PRO A 370 11.29 13.27 28.37
CA PRO A 370 10.71 14.50 27.83
C PRO A 370 10.10 14.29 26.43
N ASP A 371 10.57 13.29 25.71
CA ASP A 371 10.26 13.07 24.30
C ASP A 371 9.59 11.71 24.08
N GLY A 372 8.85 11.61 22.98
CA GLY A 372 8.23 10.39 22.48
C GLY A 372 8.04 10.45 20.97
N VAL A 373 7.32 9.48 20.43
CA VAL A 373 7.06 9.33 19.00
C VAL A 373 5.60 8.97 18.76
N LEU A 374 4.91 9.74 17.92
CA LEU A 374 3.62 9.38 17.35
C LEU A 374 3.86 8.76 15.97
N ASP A 375 3.51 7.50 15.82
CA ASP A 375 3.49 6.81 14.53
C ASP A 375 2.09 6.89 13.93
N VAL A 376 2.03 7.25 12.64
CA VAL A 376 0.81 7.45 11.86
C VAL A 376 0.88 6.54 10.63
N ASN A 377 -0.17 5.78 10.36
CA ASN A 377 -0.20 4.76 9.31
C ASN A 377 -1.58 4.68 8.63
N ASP A 378 -1.61 4.69 7.30
CA ASP A 378 -2.85 4.59 6.49
C ASP A 378 -3.05 3.21 5.81
N GLY A 379 -2.22 2.23 6.18
CA GLY A 379 -2.17 0.89 5.63
C GLY A 379 -1.08 0.68 4.56
N ARG A 380 -0.50 1.75 3.99
CA ARG A 380 0.64 1.65 3.05
C ARG A 380 1.79 2.57 3.42
N GLN A 381 1.51 3.76 3.92
CA GLN A 381 2.49 4.74 4.33
C GLN A 381 2.64 4.75 5.85
N HIS A 382 3.84 5.10 6.30
CA HIS A 382 4.17 5.21 7.71
C HIS A 382 4.91 6.53 7.94
N TRP A 383 4.38 7.36 8.83
CA TRP A 383 4.99 8.61 9.25
C TRP A 383 5.29 8.56 10.74
N THR A 384 6.41 9.15 11.11
CA THR A 384 6.88 9.22 12.49
C THR A 384 7.02 10.69 12.87
N ILE A 385 6.23 11.13 13.85
CA ILE A 385 6.15 12.50 14.32
C ILE A 385 6.75 12.56 15.72
N PRO A 386 7.85 13.33 15.93
CA PRO A 386 8.36 13.56 17.27
C PRO A 386 7.33 14.28 18.13
N VAL A 387 7.20 13.86 19.38
CA VAL A 387 6.32 14.52 20.35
C VAL A 387 7.11 14.88 21.61
N SER A 388 6.76 16.00 22.22
CA SER A 388 7.45 16.54 23.39
C SER A 388 6.47 16.88 24.50
N LEU A 389 6.90 16.73 25.76
CA LEU A 389 6.11 17.18 26.90
C LEU A 389 6.02 18.70 26.91
N THR A 390 4.84 19.25 27.18
CA THR A 390 4.64 20.69 27.35
C THR A 390 5.35 21.25 28.60
N ALA A 391 5.65 20.39 29.58
CA ALA A 391 6.39 20.72 30.78
C ALA A 391 7.09 19.48 31.38
N PRO A 392 8.12 19.63 32.23
CA PRO A 392 8.67 18.49 32.97
C PRO A 392 7.63 17.84 33.87
N VAL A 393 7.63 16.51 33.96
CA VAL A 393 6.76 15.77 34.88
C VAL A 393 7.10 16.16 36.34
N PRO A 394 6.15 16.72 37.11
CA PRO A 394 6.43 17.19 38.47
C PRO A 394 6.75 16.01 39.38
N LYS A 395 7.66 16.18 40.35
CA LYS A 395 7.97 15.14 41.34
C LYS A 395 6.88 15.07 42.42
N PRO A 396 6.58 13.88 42.99
CA PRO A 396 5.61 13.77 44.08
C PRO A 396 6.10 14.50 45.33
N SER A 397 5.18 15.21 45.99
CA SER A 397 5.45 15.92 47.23
C SER A 397 5.77 14.96 48.39
N LEU A 398 6.50 15.47 49.39
CA LEU A 398 6.80 14.70 50.61
C LEU A 398 5.52 14.24 51.32
N ILE A 399 4.51 15.10 51.37
CA ILE A 399 3.21 14.79 52.00
C ILE A 399 2.50 13.65 51.25
N TRP A 400 2.52 13.67 49.91
CA TRP A 400 1.93 12.59 49.11
C TRP A 400 2.67 11.26 49.33
N ARG A 401 4.01 11.29 49.33
CA ARG A 401 4.84 10.10 49.60
C ARG A 401 4.53 9.48 50.95
N LEU A 402 4.21 10.30 51.95
CA LEU A 402 3.85 9.84 53.29
C LEU A 402 2.44 9.27 53.37
N LYS A 403 1.48 9.88 52.67
CA LYS A 403 0.06 9.48 52.73
C LYS A 403 -0.31 8.33 51.79
N ARG A 404 0.51 7.99 50.80
CA ARG A 404 0.16 6.94 49.82
C ARG A 404 -0.02 5.56 50.49
N GLY A 405 -1.21 4.96 50.33
CA GLY A 405 -1.53 3.63 50.85
C GLY A 405 -1.94 3.58 52.33
N LEU A 406 -2.13 4.74 52.98
CA LEU A 406 -2.94 4.91 54.18
C LEU A 406 -4.36 5.26 53.74
#